data_AF-P90669-F1
#
_entry.id   AF-P90669-F1
#
_cell.length_a   1.000
_cell.length_b   1.000
_cell.length_c   1.000
_cell.angle_alpha   90.00
_cell.angle_beta   90.00
_cell.angle_gamma   90.00
#
_symmetry.space_group_name_H-M   'P 1'
#
loop_
_entity.id
_entity.type
_entity.pdbx_description
1 polymer ?
#
loop_
_entity_poly.entity_id
_entity_poly.type
_entity_poly.pdbx_seq_one_letter_code
_entity_poly.pdbx_strand_id
1 'polypeptide(L)'
;IGREVLIYLTQYLLFKYEEGDERVKKLVDSTNIFITPPKKPDGFEKAKINDCMGVGGRGNYYNVDLNRNFPDQFGGNKEKVQPETKAIIDWIESNPFVLSANLHGGSVVASYPYDDSKSHRHGTYSAAPDDAMFRLLAHTYADNHLTMSKQERPCSGDFFKDGITNGAQWYDVPGG
;
A
#
# COMPACT_ATOMS: atom_id res chain seq x y z
N ILE A 1 5.93 -8.35 -6.56
CA ILE A 1 6.44 -7.07 -7.14
C ILE A 1 6.89 -6.13 -6.03
N GLY A 2 6.00 -5.60 -5.18
CA GLY A 2 6.37 -4.61 -4.14
C GLY A 2 7.56 -5.00 -3.25
N ARG A 3 7.64 -6.28 -2.84
CA ARG A 3 8.81 -6.84 -2.12
C ARG A 3 10.14 -6.55 -2.84
N GLU A 4 10.24 -6.94 -4.10
CA GLU A 4 11.46 -6.78 -4.89
C GLU A 4 11.77 -5.31 -5.19
N VAL A 5 10.73 -4.49 -5.42
CA VAL A 5 10.88 -3.04 -5.60
C VAL A 5 11.53 -2.40 -4.37
N LEU A 6 11.11 -2.76 -3.16
CA LEU A 6 11.70 -2.23 -1.93
C LEU A 6 13.14 -2.72 -1.71
N ILE A 7 13.46 -3.97 -2.07
CA ILE A 7 14.82 -4.49 -2.02
C ILE A 7 15.74 -3.72 -2.97
N TYR A 8 15.30 -3.46 -4.20
CA TYR A 8 16.06 -2.66 -5.16
C TYR A 8 16.14 -1.18 -4.78
N LEU A 9 15.10 -0.62 -4.16
CA LEU A 9 15.15 0.75 -3.63
C LEU A 9 16.20 0.86 -2.54
N THR A 10 16.27 -0.08 -1.60
CA THR A 10 17.30 -0.10 -0.55
C THR A 10 18.70 -0.13 -1.16
N GLN A 11 18.94 -1.03 -2.13
CA GLN A 11 20.23 -1.10 -2.83
C GLN A 11 20.55 0.20 -3.56
N TYR A 12 19.58 0.75 -4.29
CA TYR A 12 19.74 2.00 -5.03
C TYR A 12 20.12 3.16 -4.12
N LEU A 13 19.41 3.33 -3.00
CA LEU A 13 19.70 4.40 -2.03
C LEU A 13 21.11 4.27 -1.46
N LEU A 14 21.52 3.06 -1.06
CA LEU A 14 22.84 2.82 -0.49
C LEU A 14 23.96 3.09 -1.50
N PHE A 15 23.90 2.48 -2.69
CA PHE A 15 24.95 2.64 -3.70
C PHE A 15 25.05 4.08 -4.22
N LYS A 16 23.92 4.73 -4.49
CA LYS A 16 23.93 6.11 -4.99
C LYS A 16 24.37 7.12 -3.94
N TYR A 17 24.10 6.84 -2.66
CA TYR A 17 24.64 7.64 -1.57
C TYR A 17 26.17 7.57 -1.53
N GLU A 18 26.75 6.38 -1.64
CA GLU A 18 28.21 6.17 -1.67
C GLU A 18 28.88 6.76 -2.91
N GLU A 19 28.24 6.65 -4.09
CA GLU A 19 28.72 7.24 -5.35
C GLU A 19 28.71 8.78 -5.34
N GLY A 20 28.02 9.40 -4.39
CA GLY A 20 27.93 10.87 -4.31
C GLY A 20 26.79 11.48 -5.10
N ASP A 21 25.74 10.73 -5.46
CA ASP A 21 24.57 11.26 -6.15
C ASP A 21 23.87 12.33 -5.28
N GLU A 22 23.85 13.58 -5.77
CA GLU A 22 23.37 14.72 -4.99
C GLU A 22 21.90 14.58 -4.56
N ARG A 23 21.06 14.00 -5.42
CA ARG A 23 19.64 13.84 -5.13
C ARG A 23 19.43 12.80 -4.04
N VAL A 24 20.09 11.65 -4.14
CA VAL A 24 19.98 10.58 -3.14
C VAL A 24 20.58 11.01 -1.81
N LYS A 25 21.74 11.66 -1.83
CA LYS A 25 22.35 12.20 -0.60
C LYS A 25 21.43 13.17 0.12
N LYS A 26 20.91 14.17 -0.60
CA LYS A 26 19.96 15.12 -0.02
C LYS A 26 18.75 14.41 0.59
N LEU A 27 18.19 13.42 -0.10
CA LEU A 27 17.03 12.66 0.38
C LEU A 27 17.34 11.89 1.67
N VAL A 28 18.45 11.14 1.70
CA VAL A 28 18.84 10.31 2.85
C VAL A 28 19.29 11.18 4.04
N ASP A 29 20.03 12.26 3.79
CA ASP A 29 20.49 13.19 4.83
C ASP A 29 19.35 13.96 5.49
N SER A 30 18.27 14.25 4.73
CA SER A 30 17.14 15.02 5.25
C SER A 30 15.98 14.17 5.75
N THR A 31 16.01 12.84 5.58
CA THR A 31 14.84 11.98 5.77
C THR A 31 15.22 10.66 6.43
N ASN A 32 14.58 10.34 7.55
CA ASN A 32 14.71 9.01 8.15
C ASN A 32 13.76 8.03 7.45
N ILE A 33 14.30 7.18 6.57
CA ILE A 33 13.54 6.27 5.71
C ILE A 33 13.52 4.86 6.32
N PHE A 34 12.32 4.36 6.60
CA PHE A 34 12.11 3.00 7.08
C PHE A 34 11.53 2.12 5.98
N ILE A 35 12.22 1.03 5.63
CA ILE A 35 11.78 0.05 4.64
C ILE A 35 11.57 -1.28 5.36
N THR A 36 10.32 -1.74 5.41
CA THR A 36 10.00 -3.03 6.04
C THR A 36 10.07 -4.17 5.04
N PRO A 37 10.59 -5.34 5.45
CA PRO A 37 10.37 -6.60 4.73
C PRO A 37 8.88 -6.90 4.52
N PRO A 38 8.52 -7.92 3.72
CA PRO A 38 7.13 -8.31 3.55
C PRO A 38 6.49 -8.52 4.92
N LYS A 39 5.36 -7.84 5.19
CA LYS A 39 4.59 -7.95 6.44
C LYS A 39 4.03 -9.35 6.71
N LYS A 40 4.37 -10.32 5.84
CA LYS A 40 3.70 -11.61 5.70
C LYS A 40 4.58 -12.67 5.03
N PRO A 41 5.73 -13.01 5.61
CA PRO A 41 6.66 -13.97 5.03
C PRO A 41 6.02 -15.35 4.83
N ASP A 42 5.22 -15.83 5.78
CA ASP A 42 4.58 -17.17 5.73
C ASP A 42 3.63 -17.35 4.53
N GLY A 43 2.89 -16.29 4.20
CA GLY A 43 1.99 -16.32 3.05
C GLY A 43 2.76 -16.31 1.74
N PHE A 44 3.88 -15.59 1.70
CA PHE A 44 4.74 -15.55 0.52
C PHE A 44 5.35 -16.93 0.22
N GLU A 45 5.86 -17.65 1.23
CA GLU A 45 6.45 -18.99 1.03
C GLU A 45 5.42 -20.04 0.55
N LYS A 46 4.12 -19.80 0.82
CA LYS A 46 3.02 -20.64 0.32
C LYS A 46 2.52 -20.20 -1.07
N ALA A 47 2.90 -19.03 -1.55
CA ALA A 47 2.41 -18.49 -2.81
C ALA A 47 3.09 -19.18 -3.99
N LYS A 48 2.34 -19.32 -5.10
CA LYS A 48 2.85 -19.94 -6.32
C LYS A 48 3.39 -18.86 -7.27
N ILE A 49 4.62 -19.05 -7.74
CA ILE A 49 5.23 -18.18 -8.75
C ILE A 49 4.36 -18.18 -10.03
N ASN A 50 4.19 -17.01 -10.65
CA ASN A 50 3.38 -16.75 -11.85
C ASN A 50 1.87 -16.94 -11.68
N ASP A 51 1.37 -17.01 -10.45
CA ASP A 51 -0.07 -16.98 -10.19
C ASP A 51 -0.59 -15.53 -10.13
N CYS A 52 -1.05 -15.01 -11.27
CA CYS A 52 -1.49 -13.62 -11.39
C CYS A 52 -2.85 -13.32 -10.74
N MET A 53 -3.70 -14.35 -10.57
CA MET A 53 -5.08 -14.21 -10.08
C MET A 53 -5.33 -14.94 -8.76
N GLY A 54 -4.35 -15.71 -8.28
CA GLY A 54 -4.50 -16.56 -7.11
C GLY A 54 -4.62 -15.79 -5.80
N VAL A 55 -5.36 -16.39 -4.88
CA VAL A 55 -5.44 -15.97 -3.48
C VAL A 55 -4.57 -16.84 -2.56
N GLY A 56 -3.88 -17.85 -3.12
CA GLY A 56 -2.99 -18.72 -2.39
C GLY A 56 -1.84 -17.94 -1.76
N GLY A 57 -1.73 -18.00 -0.43
CA GLY A 57 -0.75 -17.20 0.30
C GLY A 57 -1.17 -15.75 0.59
N ARG A 58 -2.42 -15.34 0.30
CA ARG A 58 -2.95 -14.00 0.64
C ARG A 58 -3.21 -13.81 2.13
N GLY A 59 -3.70 -14.83 2.84
CA GLY A 59 -3.91 -14.80 4.30
C GLY A 59 -2.68 -15.27 5.10
N ASN A 60 -2.54 -14.84 6.36
CA ASN A 60 -1.37 -15.17 7.21
C ASN A 60 -1.31 -16.66 7.55
N TYR A 61 -0.49 -17.07 8.53
CA TYR A 61 -0.44 -18.46 8.94
C TYR A 61 -1.84 -19.02 9.28
N TYR A 62 -2.68 -18.21 9.93
CA TYR A 62 -4.07 -18.53 10.29
C TYR A 62 -5.10 -18.22 9.18
N ASN A 63 -4.64 -17.94 7.96
CA ASN A 63 -5.46 -17.58 6.80
C ASN A 63 -6.28 -16.29 6.97
N VAL A 64 -5.83 -15.37 7.84
CA VAL A 64 -6.45 -14.05 8.03
C VAL A 64 -5.86 -13.03 7.05
N ASP A 65 -6.71 -12.23 6.40
CA ASP A 65 -6.26 -11.11 5.57
C ASP A 65 -5.79 -9.95 6.47
N LEU A 66 -4.47 -9.70 6.47
CA LEU A 66 -3.89 -8.65 7.31
C LEU A 66 -4.35 -7.24 6.93
N ASN A 67 -4.82 -7.03 5.70
CA ASN A 67 -5.40 -5.75 5.23
C ASN A 67 -6.92 -5.68 5.48
N ARG A 68 -7.42 -6.52 6.40
CA ARG A 68 -8.78 -6.51 6.97
C ARG A 68 -8.72 -6.71 8.49
N ASN A 69 -7.55 -6.51 9.09
CA ASN A 69 -7.29 -6.89 10.48
C ASN A 69 -6.93 -5.71 11.39
N PHE A 70 -6.77 -4.50 10.85
CA PHE A 70 -6.55 -3.29 11.65
C PHE A 70 -7.86 -2.78 12.28
N PRO A 71 -7.79 -2.02 13.39
CA PRO A 71 -8.96 -1.34 13.94
C PRO A 71 -9.59 -0.40 12.90
N ASP A 72 -10.91 -0.42 12.83
CA ASP A 72 -11.66 0.33 11.82
C ASP A 72 -12.49 1.46 12.45
N GLN A 73 -12.57 2.61 11.77
CA GLN A 73 -13.27 3.80 12.26
C GLN A 73 -14.80 3.76 12.03
N PHE A 74 -15.27 3.00 11.05
CA PHE A 74 -16.68 2.81 10.72
C PHE A 74 -17.22 1.46 11.23
N GLY A 75 -16.33 0.57 11.67
CA GLY A 75 -16.65 -0.74 12.22
C GLY A 75 -16.45 -1.83 11.16
N GLY A 76 -17.25 -2.89 11.23
CA GLY A 76 -17.18 -3.96 10.21
C GLY A 76 -16.06 -4.99 10.41
N ASN A 77 -14.89 -4.61 10.95
CA ASN A 77 -13.87 -5.59 11.31
C ASN A 77 -14.14 -6.22 12.70
N LYS A 78 -14.33 -7.55 12.73
CA LYS A 78 -14.53 -8.35 13.95
C LYS A 78 -13.43 -9.39 14.17
N GLU A 79 -12.43 -9.41 13.29
CA GLU A 79 -11.36 -10.39 13.34
C GLU A 79 -10.46 -10.14 14.56
N LYS A 80 -9.95 -11.23 15.14
CA LYS A 80 -8.96 -11.11 16.21
C LYS A 80 -7.68 -10.51 15.62
N VAL A 81 -7.13 -9.50 16.29
CA VAL A 81 -5.86 -8.88 15.89
C VAL A 81 -4.76 -9.94 15.84
N GLN A 82 -4.09 -10.04 14.70
CA GLN A 82 -3.00 -10.97 14.41
C GLN A 82 -1.67 -10.42 14.93
N PRO A 83 -0.67 -11.27 15.23
CA PRO A 83 0.61 -10.81 15.73
C PRO A 83 1.33 -9.85 14.77
N GLU A 84 1.22 -10.07 13.45
CA GLU A 84 1.80 -9.19 12.44
C GLU A 84 1.14 -7.81 12.45
N THR A 85 -0.19 -7.76 12.53
CA THR A 85 -0.95 -6.50 12.64
C THR A 85 -0.60 -5.76 13.92
N LYS A 86 -0.54 -6.47 15.05
CA LYS A 86 -0.16 -5.88 16.33
C LYS A 86 1.25 -5.27 16.27
N ALA A 87 2.22 -5.98 15.71
CA ALA A 87 3.58 -5.47 15.57
C ALA A 87 3.65 -4.18 14.75
N ILE A 88 2.83 -4.06 13.69
CA ILE A 88 2.75 -2.85 12.88
C ILE A 88 2.07 -1.71 13.63
N ILE A 89 0.99 -1.98 14.38
CA ILE A 89 0.33 -0.97 15.23
C ILE A 89 1.33 -0.42 16.25
N ASP A 90 1.97 -1.31 17.02
CA ASP A 90 2.93 -0.92 18.05
C ASP A 90 4.10 -0.11 17.44
N TRP A 91 4.55 -0.47 16.23
CA TRP A 91 5.61 0.24 15.52
C TRP A 91 5.19 1.64 15.04
N ILE A 92 3.98 1.76 14.48
CA ILE A 92 3.41 3.04 14.06
C ILE A 92 3.22 3.97 15.26
N GLU A 93 2.70 3.47 16.38
CA GLU A 93 2.50 4.28 17.59
C GLU A 93 3.82 4.69 18.26
N SER A 94 4.87 3.90 18.10
CA SER A 94 6.18 4.16 18.71
C SER A 94 7.07 5.12 17.92
N ASN A 95 6.66 5.52 16.70
CA ASN A 95 7.49 6.34 15.81
C ASN A 95 6.68 7.48 15.17
N PRO A 96 7.23 8.69 15.05
CA PRO A 96 6.53 9.83 14.47
C PRO A 96 6.55 9.79 12.93
N PHE A 97 5.90 8.78 12.33
CA PHE A 97 5.79 8.68 10.88
C PHE A 97 4.96 9.84 10.32
N VAL A 98 5.49 10.51 9.29
CA VAL A 98 4.81 11.64 8.62
C VAL A 98 4.16 11.21 7.30
N LEU A 99 4.79 10.29 6.58
CA LEU A 99 4.30 9.77 5.30
C LEU A 99 4.59 8.27 5.23
N SER A 100 3.65 7.50 4.67
CA SER A 100 3.84 6.08 4.42
C SER A 100 3.15 5.67 3.12
N ALA A 101 3.57 4.52 2.59
CA ALA A 101 2.88 3.82 1.52
C ALA A 101 3.04 2.32 1.75
N ASN A 102 1.97 1.54 1.51
CA ASN A 102 2.04 0.09 1.42
C ASN A 102 1.91 -0.33 -0.05
N LEU A 103 2.54 -1.44 -0.45
CA LEU A 103 2.61 -1.86 -1.85
C LEU A 103 1.84 -3.16 -2.05
N HIS A 104 0.87 -3.13 -2.95
CA HIS A 104 0.02 -4.26 -3.30
C HIS A 104 0.22 -4.67 -4.76
N GLY A 105 -0.34 -5.83 -5.12
CA GLY A 105 -0.45 -6.30 -6.50
C GLY A 105 -1.88 -6.79 -6.77
N GLY A 106 -2.22 -6.93 -8.05
CA GLY A 106 -3.57 -7.30 -8.51
C GLY A 106 -4.25 -6.21 -9.34
N SER A 107 -3.75 -4.97 -9.27
CA SER A 107 -4.12 -3.87 -10.16
C SER A 107 -2.94 -2.90 -10.32
N VAL A 108 -3.11 -1.85 -11.12
CA VAL A 108 -2.12 -0.78 -11.35
C VAL A 108 -2.79 0.58 -11.11
N VAL A 109 -2.78 1.03 -9.86
CA VAL A 109 -3.43 2.26 -9.39
C VAL A 109 -2.79 2.71 -8.08
N ALA A 110 -2.75 4.02 -7.82
CA ALA A 110 -2.49 4.56 -6.48
C ALA A 110 -3.82 4.80 -5.75
N SER A 111 -4.16 3.90 -4.82
CA SER A 111 -5.32 4.06 -3.94
C SER A 111 -4.99 5.00 -2.77
N TYR A 112 -5.94 5.83 -2.37
CA TYR A 112 -5.80 6.75 -1.24
C TYR A 112 -7.03 6.76 -0.32
N PRO A 113 -6.88 7.20 0.95
CA PRO A 113 -7.94 7.15 1.94
C PRO A 113 -9.22 7.94 1.58
N TYR A 114 -10.36 7.60 2.20
CA TYR A 114 -10.57 6.40 3.03
C TYR A 114 -10.86 5.16 2.18
N ASP A 115 -10.56 4.00 2.76
CA ASP A 115 -10.71 2.68 2.14
C ASP A 115 -12.12 2.08 2.35
N ASP A 116 -12.92 2.64 3.26
CA ASP A 116 -14.31 2.27 3.48
C ASP A 116 -15.18 3.48 3.88
N SER A 117 -16.46 3.24 4.17
CA SER A 117 -17.41 4.28 4.56
C SER A 117 -18.41 3.78 5.61
N LYS A 118 -19.04 4.71 6.34
CA LYS A 118 -20.16 4.41 7.26
C LYS A 118 -21.28 3.57 6.65
N SER A 119 -21.45 3.63 5.32
CA SER A 119 -22.50 2.91 4.61
C SER A 119 -22.10 1.48 4.23
N HIS A 120 -20.80 1.17 4.22
CA HIS A 120 -20.22 -0.07 3.71
C HIS A 120 -20.78 -0.47 2.33
N ARG A 121 -20.90 0.52 1.42
CA ARG A 121 -21.40 0.32 0.06
C ARG A 121 -20.29 0.52 -0.97
N HIS A 122 -20.16 -0.45 -1.86
CA HIS A 122 -19.27 -0.36 -3.02
C HIS A 122 -19.57 0.87 -3.89
N GLY A 123 -18.53 1.51 -4.41
CA GLY A 123 -18.67 2.70 -5.27
C GLY A 123 -18.83 4.02 -4.51
N THR A 124 -18.74 4.01 -3.17
CA THR A 124 -18.97 5.21 -2.34
C THR A 124 -17.68 5.97 -2.14
N TYR A 125 -17.61 7.21 -2.62
CA TYR A 125 -16.48 8.09 -2.31
C TYR A 125 -16.47 8.45 -0.83
N SER A 126 -15.36 8.20 -0.15
CA SER A 126 -15.19 8.46 1.28
C SER A 126 -14.02 9.41 1.49
N ALA A 127 -14.31 10.71 1.49
CA ALA A 127 -13.30 11.76 1.55
C ALA A 127 -12.66 11.85 2.95
N ALA A 128 -11.33 11.88 2.98
CA ALA A 128 -10.60 12.28 4.18
C ALA A 128 -10.62 13.81 4.37
N PRO A 129 -10.42 14.34 5.60
CA PRO A 129 -10.26 15.77 5.81
C PRO A 129 -9.16 16.39 4.92
N ASP A 130 -8.08 15.65 4.69
CA ASP A 130 -6.92 16.03 3.86
C ASP A 130 -6.98 15.45 2.43
N ASP A 131 -8.17 15.19 1.88
CA ASP A 131 -8.38 14.56 0.57
C ASP A 131 -7.52 15.17 -0.55
N ALA A 132 -7.45 16.51 -0.62
CA ALA A 132 -6.65 17.21 -1.62
C ALA A 132 -5.15 16.85 -1.54
N MET A 133 -4.62 16.70 -0.33
CA MET A 133 -3.22 16.30 -0.11
C MET A 133 -3.01 14.83 -0.50
N PHE A 134 -3.95 13.94 -0.14
CA PHE A 134 -3.88 12.53 -0.54
C PHE A 134 -3.91 12.33 -2.04
N ARG A 135 -4.77 13.09 -2.75
CA ARG A 135 -4.81 13.10 -4.21
C ARG A 135 -3.51 13.59 -4.82
N LEU A 136 -2.90 14.65 -4.25
CA LEU A 136 -1.59 15.14 -4.68
C LEU A 136 -0.51 14.05 -4.51
N LEU A 137 -0.49 13.36 -3.37
CA LEU A 137 0.46 12.27 -3.10
C LEU A 137 0.26 11.09 -4.07
N ALA A 138 -1.00 10.71 -4.31
CA ALA A 138 -1.33 9.64 -5.26
C ALA A 138 -0.90 9.99 -6.69
N HIS A 139 -1.19 11.21 -7.14
CA HIS A 139 -0.72 11.72 -8.45
C HIS A 139 0.80 11.75 -8.54
N THR A 140 1.49 12.20 -7.48
CA THR A 140 2.96 12.22 -7.46
C THR A 140 3.57 10.86 -7.78
N TYR A 141 2.95 9.77 -7.31
CA TYR A 141 3.38 8.42 -7.66
C TYR A 141 2.90 7.99 -9.06
N ALA A 142 1.60 8.12 -9.34
CA ALA A 142 0.99 7.62 -10.57
C ALA A 142 1.53 8.33 -11.84
N ASP A 143 1.72 9.65 -11.78
CA ASP A 143 2.20 10.46 -12.90
C ASP A 143 3.66 10.15 -13.26
N ASN A 144 4.46 9.70 -12.27
CA ASN A 144 5.85 9.28 -12.47
C ASN A 144 5.98 7.78 -12.80
N HIS A 145 4.88 7.03 -12.83
CA HIS A 145 4.88 5.62 -13.19
C HIS A 145 4.48 5.43 -14.66
N LEU A 146 5.36 4.79 -15.44
CA LEU A 146 5.30 4.71 -16.91
C LEU A 146 3.94 4.32 -17.51
N THR A 147 3.17 3.48 -16.81
CA THR A 147 1.86 2.97 -17.26
C THR A 147 0.69 3.31 -16.35
N MET A 148 0.91 3.83 -15.13
CA MET A 148 -0.17 3.93 -14.14
C MET A 148 -1.10 5.10 -14.46
N SER A 149 -0.54 6.26 -14.78
CA SER A 149 -1.30 7.45 -15.22
C SER A 149 -1.87 7.30 -16.63
N LYS A 150 -1.44 6.29 -17.39
CA LYS A 150 -1.98 6.02 -18.72
C LYS A 150 -3.35 5.38 -18.58
N GLN A 151 -4.29 5.79 -19.43
CA GLN A 151 -5.61 5.16 -19.55
C GLN A 151 -5.55 3.80 -20.28
N GLU A 152 -4.39 3.14 -20.25
CA GLU A 152 -4.25 1.75 -20.62
C GLU A 152 -4.97 0.93 -19.54
N ARG A 153 -5.64 -0.17 -19.91
CA ARG A 153 -6.32 -1.06 -18.97
C ARG A 153 -5.42 -2.27 -18.71
N PRO A 154 -4.38 -2.16 -17.86
CA PRO A 154 -3.39 -3.22 -17.69
C PRO A 154 -3.99 -4.48 -17.05
N CYS A 155 -5.11 -4.32 -16.32
CA CYS A 155 -5.84 -5.40 -15.69
C CYS A 155 -7.30 -5.39 -16.17
N SER A 156 -7.86 -6.58 -16.45
CA SER A 156 -9.22 -6.71 -16.98
C SER A 156 -10.25 -6.15 -16.00
N GLY A 157 -11.12 -5.26 -16.46
CA GLY A 157 -12.24 -4.72 -15.68
C GLY A 157 -11.93 -3.44 -14.90
N ASP A 158 -10.65 -3.10 -14.72
CA ASP A 158 -10.24 -1.91 -13.98
C ASP A 158 -10.13 -0.68 -14.90
N PHE A 159 -10.66 0.45 -14.45
CA PHE A 159 -10.47 1.76 -15.07
C PHE A 159 -10.34 2.84 -13.99
N PHE A 160 -9.13 3.38 -13.86
CA PHE A 160 -8.84 4.46 -12.92
C PHE A 160 -8.40 5.69 -13.69
N LYS A 161 -9.23 6.74 -13.62
CA LYS A 161 -8.89 8.00 -14.26
C LYS A 161 -7.61 8.55 -13.62
N ASP A 162 -6.65 8.91 -14.47
CA ASP A 162 -5.34 9.47 -14.08
C ASP A 162 -4.51 8.54 -13.17
N GLY A 163 -4.82 7.23 -13.13
CA GLY A 163 -4.06 6.24 -12.38
C GLY A 163 -4.23 6.27 -10.86
N ILE A 164 -5.22 7.00 -10.34
CA ILE A 164 -5.50 7.12 -8.90
C ILE A 164 -6.96 6.76 -8.58
N THR A 165 -7.23 6.36 -7.33
CA THR A 165 -8.60 6.13 -6.87
C THR A 165 -8.75 6.36 -5.37
N ASN A 166 -9.92 6.85 -4.94
CA ASN A 166 -10.31 6.72 -3.54
C ASN A 166 -10.60 5.24 -3.25
N GLY A 167 -10.14 4.74 -2.11
CA GLY A 167 -10.24 3.33 -1.76
C GLY A 167 -11.69 2.84 -1.70
N ALA A 168 -12.52 3.49 -0.90
CA ALA A 168 -13.94 3.15 -0.74
C ALA A 168 -14.74 3.24 -2.06
N GLN A 169 -14.37 4.20 -2.92
CA GLN A 169 -14.97 4.34 -4.25
C GLN A 169 -14.62 3.16 -5.15
N TRP A 170 -13.40 2.63 -5.05
CA TRP A 170 -13.01 1.44 -5.79
C TRP A 170 -13.71 0.20 -5.24
N TYR A 171 -13.57 -0.09 -3.94
CA TYR A 171 -14.34 -1.09 -3.22
C TYR A 171 -14.19 -0.91 -1.71
N ASP A 172 -15.20 -1.34 -0.94
CA ASP A 172 -15.21 -1.14 0.52
C ASP A 172 -14.22 -2.10 1.22
N VAL A 173 -13.31 -1.53 2.02
CA VAL A 173 -12.20 -2.24 2.69
C VAL A 173 -12.13 -1.83 4.17
N PRO A 174 -12.96 -2.44 5.05
CA PRO A 174 -12.86 -2.20 6.48
C PRO A 174 -11.62 -2.87 7.08
N GLY A 175 -10.96 -2.19 8.02
CA GLY A 175 -9.79 -2.70 8.75
C GLY A 175 -8.50 -2.81 7.93
N GLY A 176 -8.34 -1.91 6.96
CA GLY A 176 -7.13 -1.75 6.13
C GLY A 176 -5.90 -1.30 6.89
#